data_AF-A0A416MJ41-F1
#
_entry.id   AF-A0A416MJ41-F1
#
_cell.length_a   1.000
_cell.length_b   1.000
_cell.length_c   1.000
_cell.angle_alpha   90.00
_cell.angle_beta   90.00
_cell.angle_gamma   90.00
#
_symmetry.space_group_name_H-M   'P 1'
#
loop_
_entity.id
_entity.type
_entity.pdbx_description
1 polymer ?
#
loop_
_entity_poly.entity_id
_entity_poly.type
_entity_poly.pdbx_seq_one_letter_code
_entity_poly.pdbx_strand_id
1 'polypeptide(L)'
;MEQNVVLCGANSYDQKYYLNQEFSALPDAVKQELQIMCVWFTEDVGGILTLEFEPDGTLIMKTTADDMDYYYDDIGAGLKLHQLQRQKRELMSSLEMYYRVMFLNKTVEEAGKEIL
;
A
#
# COMPACT_ATOMS: atom_id res chain seq x y z
N MET A 1 14.68 -8.66 -13.60
CA MET A 1 13.40 -7.98 -13.27
C MET A 1 13.38 -7.86 -11.77
N GLU A 2 13.61 -6.66 -11.24
CA GLU A 2 13.50 -6.43 -9.80
C GLU A 2 12.03 -6.60 -9.40
N GLN A 3 11.80 -7.32 -8.31
CA GLN A 3 10.46 -7.55 -7.78
C GLN A 3 10.07 -6.40 -6.86
N ASN A 4 8.79 -6.07 -6.84
CA ASN A 4 8.26 -5.10 -5.90
C ASN A 4 8.44 -5.59 -4.46
N VAL A 5 8.65 -4.65 -3.53
CA VAL A 5 8.75 -4.94 -2.10
C VAL A 5 7.41 -4.69 -1.43
N VAL A 6 6.80 -5.75 -0.88
CA VAL A 6 5.51 -5.62 -0.17
C VAL A 6 5.72 -4.87 1.14
N LEU A 7 4.97 -3.79 1.34
CA LEU A 7 4.88 -3.07 2.61
C LEU A 7 3.89 -3.75 3.54
N CYS A 8 2.63 -3.85 3.10
CA CYS A 8 1.56 -4.46 3.88
C CYS A 8 0.40 -4.92 2.97
N GLY A 9 -0.53 -5.69 3.50
CA GLY A 9 -1.75 -6.04 2.80
C GLY A 9 -2.85 -6.56 3.73
N ALA A 10 -4.09 -6.46 3.27
CA ALA A 10 -5.25 -7.03 3.92
C ALA A 10 -5.97 -7.98 2.97
N ASN A 11 -6.56 -9.04 3.53
CA ASN A 11 -7.33 -10.05 2.82
C ASN A 11 -8.67 -10.23 3.54
N SER A 12 -9.79 -9.89 2.88
CA SER A 12 -11.13 -10.03 3.45
C SER A 12 -11.60 -11.48 3.55
N TYR A 13 -11.16 -12.35 2.64
CA TYR A 13 -11.53 -13.77 2.63
C TYR A 13 -11.00 -14.50 3.87
N ASP A 14 -9.76 -14.19 4.25
CA ASP A 14 -9.06 -14.78 5.39
C ASP A 14 -9.19 -13.95 6.68
N GLN A 15 -9.73 -12.73 6.59
CA GLN A 15 -9.79 -11.75 7.68
C GLN A 15 -8.42 -11.49 8.32
N LYS A 16 -7.40 -11.29 7.48
CA LYS A 16 -6.01 -11.10 7.92
C LYS A 16 -5.43 -9.80 7.41
N TYR A 17 -4.58 -9.22 8.27
CA TYR A 17 -3.69 -8.13 7.91
C TYR A 17 -2.24 -8.58 8.10
N TYR A 18 -1.38 -8.21 7.14
CA TYR A 18 0.05 -8.46 7.15
C TYR A 18 0.82 -7.15 7.01
N LEU A 19 1.86 -6.97 7.83
CA LEU A 19 2.88 -5.93 7.68
C LEU A 19 4.23 -6.63 7.53
N ASN A 20 5.00 -6.23 6.52
CA ASN A 20 6.35 -6.76 6.31
C ASN A 20 7.28 -6.32 7.46
N GLN A 21 8.01 -7.28 8.03
CA GLN A 21 8.89 -7.09 9.19
C GLN A 21 10.06 -6.12 8.92
N GLU A 22 10.46 -5.95 7.66
CA GLU A 22 11.43 -4.93 7.25
C GLU A 22 10.96 -3.50 7.57
N PHE A 23 9.65 -3.30 7.69
CA PHE A 23 9.02 -2.02 8.03
C PHE A 23 8.60 -1.92 9.50
N SER A 24 9.10 -2.82 10.35
CA SER A 24 8.84 -2.81 11.80
C SER A 24 9.32 -1.52 12.49
N ALA A 25 10.25 -0.79 11.88
CA ALA A 25 10.73 0.51 12.36
C ALA A 25 9.77 1.68 12.12
N LEU A 26 8.69 1.50 11.33
CA LEU A 26 7.70 2.56 11.12
C LEU A 26 7.05 2.98 12.45
N PRO A 27 6.69 4.26 12.63
CA PRO A 27 5.95 4.71 13.80
C PRO A 27 4.64 3.95 13.98
N ASP A 28 4.25 3.66 15.21
CA ASP A 28 3.04 2.86 15.49
C ASP A 28 1.77 3.52 14.96
N ALA A 29 1.69 4.86 14.97
CA ALA A 29 0.58 5.59 14.37
C ALA A 29 0.44 5.32 12.86
N VAL A 30 1.57 5.23 12.14
CA VAL A 30 1.60 4.93 10.70
C VAL A 30 1.18 3.48 10.45
N LYS A 31 1.69 2.54 11.25
CA LYS A 31 1.29 1.12 11.16
C LYS A 31 -0.21 0.93 11.42
N GLN A 32 -0.73 1.60 12.44
CA GLN A 32 -2.16 1.57 12.77
C GLN A 32 -2.99 2.18 11.65
N GLU A 33 -2.58 3.33 11.10
CA GLU A 33 -3.27 3.94 9.97
C GLU A 33 -3.30 3.03 8.74
N LEU A 34 -2.17 2.39 8.40
CA LEU A 34 -2.07 1.41 7.33
C LEU A 34 -3.01 0.21 7.57
N GLN A 35 -3.01 -0.35 8.78
CA GLN A 35 -3.87 -1.48 9.13
C GLN A 35 -5.35 -1.12 9.02
N ILE A 36 -5.77 -0.01 9.63
CA ILE A 36 -7.14 0.49 9.57
C ILE A 36 -7.52 0.66 8.10
N MET A 37 -6.75 1.43 7.35
CA MET A 37 -7.03 1.70 5.94
C MET A 37 -7.20 0.43 5.12
N CYS A 38 -6.24 -0.51 5.20
CA CYS A 38 -6.28 -1.71 4.39
C CYS A 38 -7.47 -2.62 4.75
N VAL A 39 -7.71 -2.84 6.04
CA VAL A 39 -8.83 -3.66 6.52
C VAL A 39 -10.15 -3.03 6.11
N TRP A 40 -10.36 -1.74 6.40
CA TRP A 40 -11.61 -1.05 6.05
C TRP A 40 -11.88 -1.07 4.55
N PHE A 41 -10.85 -0.91 3.72
CA PHE A 41 -11.01 -1.00 2.27
C PHE A 41 -11.50 -2.39 1.85
N THR A 42 -10.84 -3.46 2.29
CA THR A 42 -11.21 -4.83 1.92
C THR A 42 -12.54 -5.29 2.55
N GLU A 43 -12.93 -4.75 3.70
CA GLU A 43 -14.28 -4.99 4.27
C GLU A 43 -15.40 -4.34 3.44
N ASP A 44 -15.11 -3.22 2.79
CA ASP A 44 -16.07 -2.46 1.98
C ASP A 44 -16.16 -2.96 0.53
N VAL A 45 -15.08 -3.51 -0.03
CA VAL A 45 -15.05 -3.95 -1.44
C VAL A 45 -14.83 -5.45 -1.65
N GLY A 46 -14.45 -6.19 -0.61
CA GLY A 46 -13.96 -7.56 -0.73
C GLY A 46 -12.51 -7.64 -1.22
N GLY A 47 -12.09 -8.83 -1.62
CA GLY A 47 -10.77 -9.04 -2.22
C GLY A 47 -9.58 -8.87 -1.27
N ILE A 48 -8.44 -8.58 -1.90
CA ILE A 48 -7.14 -8.42 -1.26
C ILE A 48 -6.57 -7.09 -1.72
N LEU A 49 -6.16 -6.26 -0.77
CA LEU A 49 -5.43 -5.02 -1.03
C LEU A 49 -3.97 -5.21 -0.61
N THR A 50 -3.02 -4.92 -1.50
CA THR A 50 -1.59 -4.84 -1.19
C THR A 50 -1.04 -3.46 -1.45
N LEU A 51 -0.11 -3.03 -0.60
CA LEU A 51 0.73 -1.86 -0.78
C LEU A 51 2.16 -2.34 -1.05
N GLU A 52 2.74 -1.89 -2.15
CA GLU A 52 4.03 -2.37 -2.64
C GLU A 52 4.90 -1.22 -3.14
N PHE A 53 6.19 -1.25 -2.83
CA PHE A 53 7.16 -0.36 -3.43
C PHE A 53 7.69 -0.96 -4.74
N GLU A 54 7.64 -0.17 -5.81
CA GLU A 54 8.36 -0.43 -7.04
C GLU A 54 9.87 -0.21 -6.84
N PRO A 55 10.74 -0.73 -7.72
CA PRO A 55 12.19 -0.63 -7.53
C PRO A 55 12.75 0.81 -7.45
N ASP A 56 12.05 1.78 -8.04
CA ASP A 56 12.41 3.21 -7.97
C ASP A 56 11.94 3.90 -6.65
N GLY A 57 11.19 3.16 -5.83
CA GLY A 57 10.62 3.62 -4.56
C GLY A 57 9.25 4.25 -4.67
N THR A 58 8.58 4.17 -5.82
CA THR A 58 7.17 4.52 -5.98
C THR A 58 6.28 3.56 -5.20
N LEU A 59 5.32 4.06 -4.43
CA LEU A 59 4.39 3.24 -3.65
C LEU A 59 3.10 3.05 -4.45
N ILE A 60 2.78 1.81 -4.77
CA ILE A 60 1.56 1.44 -5.49
C ILE A 60 0.62 0.65 -4.60
N MET A 61 -0.69 0.84 -4.84
CA MET A 61 -1.74 0.03 -4.24
C MET A 61 -2.32 -0.88 -5.33
N LYS A 62 -2.51 -2.17 -5.01
CA LYS A 62 -3.13 -3.16 -5.91
C LYS A 62 -4.30 -3.82 -5.23
N THR A 63 -5.35 -4.08 -6.00
CA THR A 63 -6.48 -4.91 -5.56
C THR A 63 -6.56 -6.16 -6.42
N THR A 64 -6.81 -7.29 -5.80
CA THR A 64 -7.04 -8.58 -6.48
C THR A 64 -8.17 -9.32 -5.79
N ALA A 65 -8.95 -10.09 -6.53
CA ALA A 65 -9.97 -10.97 -5.98
C ALA A 65 -9.62 -12.44 -6.29
N ASP A 66 -10.29 -13.37 -5.60
CA ASP A 66 -10.25 -14.77 -5.99
C ASP A 66 -10.98 -14.92 -7.34
N ASP A 67 -10.43 -15.72 -8.27
CA ASP A 67 -11.05 -15.99 -9.58
C ASP A 67 -12.47 -16.57 -9.45
N MET A 68 -12.80 -17.16 -8.30
CA MET A 68 -14.11 -17.73 -7.98
C MET A 68 -15.07 -16.73 -7.33
N ASP A 69 -14.64 -15.48 -7.06
CA ASP A 69 -15.48 -14.44 -6.48
C ASP A 69 -16.30 -13.71 -7.55
N TYR A 70 -17.37 -14.38 -8.01
CA TYR A 70 -18.29 -13.83 -9.01
C TYR A 70 -19.08 -12.60 -8.54
N TYR A 71 -19.03 -12.26 -7.25
CA TYR A 71 -19.72 -11.10 -6.68
C TYR A 71 -18.80 -9.88 -6.55
N TYR A 72 -17.49 -10.04 -6.79
CA TYR A 72 -16.55 -8.94 -6.73
C TYR A 72 -16.80 -7.94 -7.86
N ASP A 73 -16.98 -6.67 -7.50
CA ASP A 73 -17.10 -5.56 -8.45
C ASP A 73 -15.71 -4.95 -8.72
N ASP A 74 -15.01 -5.50 -9.72
CA ASP A 74 -13.69 -5.03 -10.16
C ASP A 74 -13.67 -3.52 -10.45
N ILE A 75 -14.74 -3.00 -11.07
CA ILE A 75 -14.84 -1.60 -11.49
C ILE A 75 -15.02 -0.72 -10.25
N GLY A 76 -15.95 -1.07 -9.37
CA GLY A 76 -16.20 -0.37 -8.12
C GLY A 76 -14.98 -0.35 -7.20
N ALA A 77 -14.29 -1.49 -7.07
CA ALA A 77 -13.06 -1.60 -6.31
C ALA A 77 -11.95 -0.72 -6.90
N GLY A 78 -11.76 -0.72 -8.23
CA GLY A 78 -10.80 0.16 -8.89
C GLY A 78 -11.09 1.65 -8.68
N LEU A 79 -12.36 2.06 -8.76
CA LEU A 79 -12.77 3.45 -8.50
C LEU A 79 -12.48 3.85 -7.04
N LYS A 80 -12.80 3.00 -6.07
CA LYS A 80 -12.50 3.24 -4.65
C LYS A 80 -11.00 3.25 -4.38
N LEU A 81 -10.22 2.40 -5.04
CA LEU A 81 -8.76 2.36 -4.93
C LEU A 81 -8.14 3.70 -5.36
N HIS A 82 -8.59 4.25 -6.49
CA HIS A 82 -8.15 5.57 -6.95
C HIS A 82 -8.56 6.70 -6.00
N GLN A 83 -9.77 6.63 -5.41
CA GLN A 83 -10.17 7.59 -4.38
C GLN A 83 -9.29 7.50 -3.15
N LEU A 84 -8.96 6.28 -2.70
CA LEU A 84 -8.09 6.03 -1.56
C LEU A 84 -6.68 6.59 -1.78
N GLN A 85 -6.07 6.29 -2.94
CA GLN A 85 -4.78 6.83 -3.35
C GLN A 85 -4.75 8.36 -3.27
N ARG A 86 -5.82 9.02 -3.75
CA ARG A 86 -5.93 10.48 -3.69
C ARG A 86 -6.08 11.00 -2.25
N GLN A 87 -6.91 10.36 -1.44
CA GLN A 87 -7.16 10.76 -0.05
C GLN A 87 -5.93 10.58 0.85
N LYS A 88 -5.13 9.55 0.57
CA LYS A 88 -3.94 9.19 1.36
C LYS A 88 -2.63 9.63 0.72
N ARG A 89 -2.67 10.59 -0.21
CA ARG A 89 -1.48 11.08 -0.91
C ARG A 89 -0.35 11.50 0.03
N GLU A 90 -0.65 12.22 1.10
CA GLU A 90 0.37 12.65 2.07
C GLU A 90 1.05 11.49 2.79
N LEU A 91 0.27 10.47 3.20
CA LEU A 91 0.79 9.24 3.79
C LEU A 91 1.66 8.49 2.77
N MET A 92 1.18 8.34 1.54
CA MET A 92 1.92 7.66 0.47
C MET A 92 3.25 8.34 0.19
N SER A 93 3.26 9.66 -0.02
CA SER A 93 4.49 10.42 -0.25
C SER A 93 5.46 10.33 0.93
N SER A 94 4.96 10.29 2.16
CA SER A 94 5.80 10.10 3.36
C SER A 94 6.45 8.71 3.40
N LEU A 95 5.72 7.68 2.98
CA LEU A 95 6.22 6.30 2.91
C LEU A 95 7.22 6.11 1.76
N GLU A 96 6.99 6.72 0.60
CA GLU A 96 7.94 6.75 -0.52
C GLU A 96 9.25 7.42 -0.11
N MET A 97 9.16 8.57 0.56
CA MET A 97 10.32 9.27 1.11
C MET A 97 11.10 8.37 2.07
N TYR A 98 10.40 7.74 3.02
CA TYR A 98 11.00 6.80 3.96
C TYR A 98 11.71 5.66 3.23
N TYR A 99 11.07 5.03 2.26
CA TYR A 99 11.64 3.90 1.53
C TYR A 99 12.89 4.31 0.72
N ARG A 100 12.81 5.42 -0.01
CA ARG A 100 13.93 5.95 -0.80
C ARG A 100 15.17 6.26 0.06
N VAL A 101 14.98 6.85 1.23
CA VAL A 101 16.09 7.16 2.15
C VAL A 101 16.62 5.91 2.85
N MET A 102 15.73 5.07 3.38
CA MET A 102 16.12 3.96 4.26
C MET A 102 16.56 2.70 3.51
N PHE A 103 16.07 2.47 2.28
CA PHE A 103 16.32 1.25 1.51
C PHE A 103 17.09 1.51 0.22
N LEU A 104 16.89 2.66 -0.43
CA LEU A 104 17.56 2.99 -1.70
C LEU A 104 18.81 3.87 -1.52
N ASN A 105 19.19 4.19 -0.27
CA ASN A 105 20.34 5.05 0.07
C ASN A 105 20.33 6.43 -0.62
N LYS A 106 19.14 6.95 -0.96
CA LYS A 106 19.01 8.31 -1.49
C LYS A 106 19.15 9.33 -0.35
N THR A 107 19.74 10.47 -0.65
CA THR A 107 19.70 11.62 0.27
C THR A 107 18.27 12.17 0.36
N VAL A 108 17.98 12.92 1.42
CA VAL A 108 16.68 13.60 1.59
C VAL A 108 16.38 14.52 0.39
N GLU A 109 17.38 15.21 -0.14
CA GLU A 109 17.20 16.09 -1.30
C GLU A 109 16.89 15.31 -2.59
N GLU A 110 17.55 14.17 -2.82
CA GLU A 110 17.28 13.33 -4.00
C GLU A 110 15.89 12.69 -3.90
N ALA A 111 15.55 12.13 -2.74
CA ALA A 111 14.27 11.47 -2.51
C ALA A 111 13.07 12.43 -2.69
N GLY A 112 13.22 13.70 -2.28
CA GLY A 112 12.17 14.72 -2.39
C GLY A 112 11.91 15.24 -3.81
N LYS A 113 12.89 15.18 -4.72
CA LYS A 113 12.72 15.64 -6.12
C LYS A 113 11.77 14.78 -6.94
N GLU A 114 11.56 13.53 -6.50
CA GLU A 114 10.75 12.53 -7.17
C GLU A 114 9.33 12.40 -6.57
N ILE A 115 8.90 13.34 -5.71
CA ILE A 115 7.58 13.34 -5.03
C ILE A 115 6.55 14.28 -5.74
N LEU A 116 6.88 14.81 -6.93
CA LEU A 116 6.07 15.80 -7.66
C LEU A 116 4.74 15.25 -8.20
#